data_AF-A0A8T1XQ62-F1
#
_entry.id   AF-A0A8T1XQ62-F1
#
_cell.length_a   1.000
_cell.length_b   1.000
_cell.length_c   1.000
_cell.angle_alpha   90.00
_cell.angle_beta   90.00
_cell.angle_gamma   90.00
#
_symmetry.space_group_name_H-M   'P 1'
#
loop_
_entity.id
_entity.type
_entity.pdbx_description
1 polymer ?
#
loop_
_entity_poly.entity_id
_entity_poly.type
_entity_poly.pdbx_seq_one_letter_code
_entity_poly.pdbx_strand_id
1 'polypeptide(L)'
;MSKKFNIALDDVSITNLKFGKEFTEAIEKKQVAAQEAERAKFIVEKAEQDKKSAVIRAQGEAKSAQLIGQAIANNEAFITLRKIEAAREIAQTIARSANKVYLNSSDLLLNLQAMNLEPSPNK
;
A
#
# COMPACT_ATOMS: atom_id res chain seq x y z
N MET A 1 72.84 7.16 34.62
CA MET A 1 72.52 7.63 35.98
C MET A 1 71.00 7.49 36.23
N SER A 2 70.45 6.27 36.36
CA SER A 2 69.02 6.04 36.69
C SER A 2 68.79 4.90 37.68
N LYS A 3 69.85 4.40 38.33
CA LYS A 3 69.77 3.43 39.44
C LYS A 3 69.68 4.10 40.83
N LYS A 4 69.26 5.37 40.91
CA LYS A 4 69.08 6.11 42.18
C LYS A 4 67.63 6.50 42.49
N PHE A 5 66.68 6.19 41.60
CA PHE A 5 65.25 6.34 41.88
C PHE A 5 64.55 5.13 41.29
N ASN A 6 63.90 4.32 42.14
CA ASN A 6 63.11 3.14 41.78
C ASN A 6 61.86 3.55 41.00
N ILE A 7 62.01 3.98 39.74
CA ILE A 7 60.88 4.28 38.85
C ILE A 7 60.76 3.13 37.86
N ALA A 8 59.70 2.34 38.00
CA ALA A 8 59.25 1.37 37.00
C ALA A 8 58.34 2.09 36.00
N LEU A 9 58.71 2.08 34.72
CA LEU A 9 57.94 2.69 33.63
C LEU A 9 57.18 1.56 32.93
N ASP A 10 55.86 1.51 33.09
CA ASP A 10 55.03 0.38 32.60
C ASP A 10 54.24 0.72 31.33
N ASP A 11 53.88 2.00 31.10
CA ASP A 11 53.12 2.39 29.90
C ASP A 11 53.52 3.76 29.34
N VAL A 12 53.77 3.79 28.03
CA VAL A 12 54.11 5.00 27.28
C VAL A 12 52.87 5.45 26.51
N SER A 13 52.16 6.45 27.03
CA SER A 13 51.01 7.04 26.33
C SER A 13 51.48 7.99 25.24
N ILE A 14 51.30 7.62 23.97
CA ILE A 14 51.52 8.52 22.84
C ILE A 14 50.38 9.55 22.84
N THR A 15 50.65 10.76 23.31
CA THR A 15 49.64 11.81 23.46
C THR A 15 49.30 12.53 22.16
N ASN A 16 50.19 12.52 21.16
CA ASN A 16 49.98 13.33 19.95
C ASN A 16 50.66 12.73 18.70
N LEU A 17 49.92 11.93 17.92
CA LEU A 17 50.28 11.53 16.56
C LEU A 17 49.71 12.55 15.57
N LYS A 18 50.56 13.39 14.95
CA LYS A 18 50.15 14.23 13.82
C LYS A 18 50.37 13.46 12.52
N PHE A 19 49.30 12.88 11.99
CA PHE A 19 49.29 12.43 10.60
C PHE A 19 49.33 13.65 9.66
N GLY A 20 50.00 13.50 8.51
CA GLY A 20 50.02 14.54 7.48
C GLY A 20 48.60 14.88 6.99
N LYS A 21 48.36 16.13 6.60
CA LYS A 21 47.02 16.62 6.18
C LYS A 21 46.37 15.70 5.14
N GLU A 22 47.14 15.25 4.16
CA GLU A 22 46.67 14.37 3.07
C GLU A 22 46.26 12.97 3.57
N PHE A 23 46.96 12.44 4.58
CA PHE A 23 46.65 11.12 5.15
C PHE A 23 45.36 11.16 5.97
N THR A 24 45.16 12.23 6.75
CA THR A 24 43.91 12.46 7.49
C THR A 24 42.72 12.58 6.53
N GLU A 25 42.89 13.33 5.43
CA GLU A 25 41.84 13.53 4.42
C GLU A 25 41.48 12.22 3.71
N ALA A 26 42.47 11.37 3.41
CA ALA A 26 42.25 10.06 2.80
C ALA A 26 41.50 9.09 3.74
N ILE A 27 41.82 9.11 5.04
CA ILE A 27 41.13 8.29 6.04
C ILE A 27 39.70 8.77 6.24
N GLU A 28 39.47 10.07 6.30
CA GLU A 28 38.14 10.66 6.44
C GLU A 28 37.26 10.32 5.24
N LYS A 29 37.79 10.44 4.01
CA LYS A 29 37.09 9.99 2.79
C LYS A 29 36.75 8.50 2.82
N LYS A 30 37.67 7.66 3.32
CA LYS A 30 37.43 6.22 3.46
C LYS A 30 36.34 5.91 4.48
N GLN A 31 36.29 6.65 5.60
CA GLN A 31 35.22 6.51 6.58
C GLN A 31 33.86 6.93 6.01
N VAL A 32 33.79 8.06 5.31
CA VAL A 32 32.55 8.53 4.68
C VAL A 32 32.06 7.52 3.64
N ALA A 33 32.96 7.00 2.79
CA ALA A 33 32.60 5.99 1.80
C ALA A 33 32.07 4.69 2.43
N ALA A 34 32.65 4.25 3.56
CA ALA A 34 32.16 3.07 4.28
C ALA A 34 30.76 3.31 4.87
N GLN A 35 30.53 4.50 5.45
CA GLN A 35 29.23 4.88 6.01
C GLN A 35 28.16 5.01 4.92
N GLU A 36 28.50 5.60 3.78
CA GLU A 36 27.60 5.71 2.63
C GLU A 36 27.25 4.34 2.05
N ALA A 37 28.22 3.42 1.96
CA ALA A 37 27.97 2.06 1.49
C ALA A 37 27.04 1.28 2.43
N GLU A 38 27.20 1.41 3.74
CA GLU A 38 26.29 0.81 4.73
C GLU A 38 24.89 1.40 4.64
N ARG A 39 24.79 2.73 4.52
CA ARG A 39 23.51 3.42 4.34
C ARG A 39 22.81 3.01 3.04
N ALA A 40 23.55 2.88 1.94
CA ALA A 40 23.01 2.48 0.65
C ALA A 40 22.42 1.07 0.70
N LYS A 41 23.10 0.12 1.38
CA LYS A 41 22.55 -1.23 1.61
C LYS A 41 21.22 -1.19 2.35
N PHE A 42 21.14 -0.41 3.41
CA PHE A 42 19.90 -0.26 4.19
C PHE A 42 18.76 0.35 3.36
N ILE A 43 19.05 1.34 2.51
CA ILE A 43 18.05 1.96 1.62
C ILE A 43 17.54 0.94 0.61
N VAL A 44 18.42 0.15 0.00
CA VAL A 44 18.03 -0.88 -0.97
C VAL A 44 17.16 -1.94 -0.30
N GLU A 45 17.57 -2.45 0.86
CA GLU A 45 16.82 -3.46 1.59
C GLU A 45 15.44 -2.96 2.02
N LYS A 46 15.36 -1.71 2.51
CA LYS A 46 14.08 -1.06 2.82
C LYS A 46 13.18 -0.96 1.58
N ALA A 47 13.73 -0.53 0.44
CA ALA A 47 12.97 -0.40 -0.80
C ALA A 47 12.45 -1.77 -1.31
N GLU A 48 13.25 -2.83 -1.17
CA GLU A 48 12.81 -4.18 -1.49
C GLU A 48 11.68 -4.66 -0.57
N GLN A 49 11.79 -4.39 0.73
CA GLN A 49 10.78 -4.77 1.71
C GLN A 49 9.48 -4.01 1.48
N ASP A 50 9.54 -2.71 1.21
CA ASP A 50 8.37 -1.88 0.90
C ASP A 50 7.67 -2.39 -0.36
N LYS A 51 8.42 -2.76 -1.40
CA LYS A 51 7.86 -3.37 -2.62
C LYS A 51 7.17 -4.70 -2.34
N LYS A 52 7.82 -5.59 -1.58
CA LYS A 52 7.23 -6.90 -1.20
C LYS A 52 5.96 -6.70 -0.37
N SER A 53 5.99 -5.78 0.60
CA SER A 53 4.84 -5.42 1.43
C SER A 53 3.67 -4.91 0.59
N ALA A 54 3.92 -4.01 -0.36
CA ALA A 54 2.89 -3.50 -1.26
C ALA A 54 2.24 -4.62 -2.10
N VAL A 55 3.04 -5.54 -2.64
CA VAL A 55 2.54 -6.69 -3.41
C VAL A 55 1.72 -7.63 -2.53
N ILE A 56 2.20 -7.96 -1.34
CA ILE A 56 1.48 -8.85 -0.41
C ILE A 56 0.16 -8.21 0.04
N ARG A 57 0.16 -6.91 0.34
CA ARG A 57 -1.06 -6.18 0.69
C ARG A 57 -2.07 -6.21 -0.44
N ALA A 58 -1.64 -5.89 -1.67
CA ALA A 58 -2.51 -5.93 -2.84
C ALA A 58 -3.07 -7.35 -3.10
N GLN A 59 -2.25 -8.39 -2.96
CA GLN A 59 -2.69 -9.78 -3.09
C GLN A 59 -3.67 -10.20 -1.98
N GLY A 60 -3.43 -9.77 -0.73
CA GLY A 60 -4.32 -10.02 0.39
C GLY A 60 -5.67 -9.35 0.20
N GLU A 61 -5.68 -8.09 -0.25
CA GLU A 61 -6.90 -7.35 -0.57
C GLU A 61 -7.65 -8.01 -1.74
N ALA A 62 -6.96 -8.36 -2.82
CA ALA A 62 -7.56 -9.03 -3.97
C ALA A 62 -8.17 -10.38 -3.60
N LYS A 63 -7.46 -11.23 -2.84
CA LYS A 63 -7.95 -12.53 -2.41
C LYS A 63 -9.14 -12.40 -1.46
N SER A 64 -9.11 -11.41 -0.56
CA SER A 64 -10.24 -11.11 0.33
C SER A 64 -11.46 -10.68 -0.46
N ALA A 65 -11.29 -9.77 -1.43
CA ALA A 65 -12.37 -9.32 -2.31
C ALA A 65 -12.94 -10.47 -3.15
N GLN A 66 -12.10 -11.38 -3.65
CA GLN A 66 -12.55 -12.58 -4.37
C GLN A 66 -13.36 -13.52 -3.48
N LEU A 67 -12.91 -13.80 -2.25
CA LEU A 67 -13.63 -14.65 -1.31
C LEU A 67 -14.97 -14.04 -0.90
N ILE A 68 -15.00 -12.73 -0.64
CA ILE A 68 -16.24 -11.99 -0.36
C ILE A 68 -17.15 -12.04 -1.60
N GLY A 69 -16.61 -11.80 -2.79
CA GLY A 69 -17.36 -11.87 -4.05
C GLY A 69 -17.97 -13.24 -4.29
N GLN A 70 -17.23 -14.32 -4.04
CA GLN A 70 -17.74 -15.69 -4.14
C GLN A 70 -18.81 -15.99 -3.09
N ALA A 71 -18.60 -15.59 -1.83
CA ALA A 71 -19.58 -15.76 -0.76
C ALA A 71 -20.88 -15.02 -1.06
N ILE A 72 -20.79 -13.83 -1.64
CA ILE A 72 -21.94 -13.03 -2.07
C ILE A 72 -22.62 -13.66 -3.31
N ALA A 73 -21.85 -14.13 -4.30
CA ALA A 73 -22.38 -14.75 -5.51
C ALA A 73 -23.18 -16.03 -5.22
N ASN A 74 -22.80 -16.77 -4.18
CA ASN A 74 -23.57 -17.94 -3.73
C ASN A 74 -24.96 -17.59 -3.19
N ASN A 75 -25.23 -16.32 -2.86
CA ASN A 75 -26.55 -15.86 -2.40
C ASN A 75 -27.13 -14.84 -3.38
N GLU A 76 -27.70 -15.34 -4.47
CA GLU A 76 -28.30 -14.54 -5.55
C GLU A 76 -29.42 -13.59 -5.03
N ALA A 77 -30.18 -14.01 -4.02
CA ALA A 77 -31.20 -13.19 -3.36
C ALA A 77 -30.61 -11.98 -2.62
N PHE A 78 -29.41 -12.10 -2.07
CA PHE A 78 -28.73 -10.98 -1.41
C PHE A 78 -28.22 -9.94 -2.43
N ILE A 79 -27.73 -10.39 -3.59
CA ILE A 79 -27.30 -9.50 -4.68
C ILE A 79 -28.48 -8.69 -5.24
N THR A 80 -29.63 -9.32 -5.48
CA THR A 80 -30.82 -8.62 -5.97
C THR A 80 -31.34 -7.62 -4.94
N LEU A 81 -31.36 -7.98 -3.66
CA LEU A 81 -31.73 -7.05 -2.58
C LEU A 81 -30.79 -5.85 -2.50
N ARG A 82 -29.47 -6.07 -2.54
CA ARG A 82 -28.45 -5.00 -2.54
C ARG A 82 -28.53 -4.11 -3.77
N LYS A 83 -28.82 -4.68 -4.95
CA LYS A 83 -29.10 -3.91 -6.17
C LYS A 83 -30.32 -3.01 -6.01
N ILE A 84 -31.40 -3.51 -5.41
CA ILE A 84 -32.62 -2.72 -5.12
C ILE A 84 -32.30 -1.60 -4.13
N GLU A 85 -31.54 -1.86 -3.07
CA GLU A 85 -31.14 -0.84 -2.09
C GLU A 85 -30.26 0.26 -2.72
N ALA A 86 -29.24 -0.13 -3.50
CA ALA A 86 -28.38 0.82 -4.21
C ALA A 86 -29.17 1.63 -5.23
N ALA A 87 -30.07 1.00 -5.99
CA ALA A 87 -30.96 1.70 -6.92
C ALA A 87 -31.87 2.69 -6.18
N ARG A 88 -32.40 2.33 -5.00
CA ARG A 88 -33.20 3.22 -4.16
C ARG A 88 -32.40 4.43 -3.68
N GLU A 89 -31.16 4.23 -3.24
CA GLU A 89 -30.28 5.30 -2.77
C GLU A 89 -29.88 6.26 -3.91
N ILE A 90 -29.53 5.71 -5.08
CA ILE A 90 -29.26 6.50 -6.28
C ILE A 90 -30.52 7.29 -6.68
N ALA A 91 -31.69 6.65 -6.70
CA ALA A 91 -32.95 7.33 -7.01
C ALA A 91 -33.27 8.44 -6.00
N GLN A 92 -33.03 8.23 -4.70
CA GLN A 92 -33.17 9.28 -3.67
C GLN A 92 -32.18 10.42 -3.88
N THR A 93 -30.93 10.11 -4.23
CA THR A 93 -29.89 11.10 -4.50
C THR A 93 -30.22 11.92 -5.74
N ILE A 94 -30.69 11.28 -6.82
CA ILE A 94 -31.14 11.95 -8.04
C ILE A 94 -32.37 12.81 -7.76
N ALA A 95 -33.36 12.30 -7.03
CA ALA A 95 -34.58 13.03 -6.67
C ALA A 95 -34.29 14.28 -5.80
N ARG A 96 -33.24 14.22 -4.98
CA ARG A 96 -32.76 15.37 -4.19
C ARG A 96 -31.84 16.30 -4.97
N SER A 97 -31.17 15.81 -6.02
CA SER A 97 -30.32 16.64 -6.86
C SER A 97 -31.18 17.59 -7.69
N ALA A 98 -30.77 18.85 -7.80
CA ALA A 98 -31.48 19.86 -8.60
C ALA A 98 -31.43 19.60 -10.12
N ASN A 99 -30.73 18.55 -10.57
CA ASN A 99 -30.64 18.19 -11.97
C ASN A 99 -31.87 17.35 -12.37
N LYS A 100 -32.91 18.03 -12.86
CA LYS A 100 -34.13 17.38 -13.35
C LYS A 100 -33.84 16.68 -14.68
N VAL A 101 -33.25 15.49 -14.62
CA VAL A 101 -33.23 14.57 -15.76
C VAL A 101 -34.66 14.05 -15.91
N TYR A 102 -35.37 14.58 -16.91
CA TYR A 102 -36.69 14.10 -17.29
C TYR A 102 -36.53 12.69 -17.87
N LEU A 103 -36.76 11.68 -17.03
CA LEU A 103 -36.89 10.30 -17.49
C LEU A 103 -38.24 10.20 -18.21
N ASN A 104 -38.22 10.11 -19.54
CA ASN A 104 -39.41 9.88 -20.33
C ASN A 104 -39.95 8.48 -19.99
N SER A 105 -41.27 8.35 -19.87
CA SER A 105 -41.93 7.08 -19.52
C SER A 105 -41.58 5.93 -20.49
N SER A 106 -41.08 6.25 -21.69
CA SER A 106 -40.55 5.32 -22.69
C SER A 106 -39.24 4.65 -22.27
N ASP A 107 -38.34 5.35 -21.59
CA ASP A 107 -37.05 4.80 -21.12
C ASP A 107 -37.19 3.96 -19.85
N LEU A 108 -38.26 4.20 -19.08
CA LEU A 108 -38.53 3.49 -17.84
C LEU A 108 -39.31 2.17 -18.03
N LEU A 109 -39.63 1.78 -19.27
CA LEU A 109 -40.38 0.56 -19.59
C LEU A 109 -41.62 0.35 -18.68
N LEU A 110 -42.26 1.45 -18.25
CA LEU A 110 -43.46 1.44 -17.40
C LEU A 110 -44.73 1.05 -18.19
N ASN A 111 -44.58 0.60 -19.43
CA ASN A 111 -45.69 0.10 -20.22
C ASN A 111 -46.07 -1.32 -19.79
N LEU A 112 -46.88 -1.42 -18.74
CA LEU A 112 -47.49 -2.66 -18.28
C LEU A 112 -48.45 -3.30 -19.31
N GLN A 113 -48.73 -2.65 -20.44
CA GLN A 113 -49.57 -3.22 -21.52
C GLN A 113 -48.80 -4.19 -22.43
N ALA A 114 -47.46 -4.29 -22.33
CA ALA A 114 -46.67 -5.27 -23.08
C ALA A 114 -46.57 -6.65 -22.39
N MET A 115 -46.99 -6.78 -21.13
CA MET A 115 -47.16 -8.07 -20.45
C MET A 115 -48.58 -8.61 -20.64
N ASN A 116 -49.12 -8.57 -21.87
CA ASN A 116 -50.29 -9.40 -22.17
C ASN A 116 -49.84 -10.86 -22.11
N LEU A 117 -50.21 -11.56 -21.04
CA LEU A 117 -50.08 -13.00 -20.93
C LEU A 117 -51.01 -13.65 -21.97
N GLU A 118 -50.49 -13.93 -23.16
CA GLU A 118 -51.04 -14.99 -24.00
C GLU A 118 -50.55 -16.33 -23.42
N PRO A 119 -51.44 -17.20 -22.89
CA PRO A 119 -51.02 -18.54 -22.51
C PRO A 119 -50.73 -19.33 -23.79
N SER A 120 -49.46 -19.69 -24.01
CA SER A 120 -49.07 -20.61 -25.07
C SER A 120 -49.82 -21.94 -24.90
N PRO A 121 -50.57 -22.42 -25.92
CA PRO A 121 -51.19 -23.74 -25.88
C PRO A 121 -50.10 -24.80 -26.02
N ASN A 122 -50.09 -25.70 -25.04
CA ASN A 122 -49.22 -26.86 -24.95
C ASN A 122 -49.39 -27.76 -26.19
N LYS A 123 -48.28 -28.13 -26.85
CA LYS A 123 -48.21 -29.29 -27.73
C LYS A 123 -46.86 -29.97 -27.60
#